data_AF-A0A2M8D4Z9-F1
#
_entry.id   AF-A0A2M8D4Z9-F1
#
_cell.length_a   1.000
_cell.length_b   1.000
_cell.length_c   1.000
_cell.angle_alpha   90.00
_cell.angle_beta   90.00
_cell.angle_gamma   90.00
#
_symmetry.space_group_name_H-M   'P 1'
#
loop_
_entity.id
_entity.type
_entity.pdbx_description
1 polymer ?
#
loop_
_entity_poly.entity_id
_entity_poly.type
_entity_poly.pdbx_seq_one_letter_code
_entity_poly.pdbx_strand_id
1 'polypeptide(L)'
;MRYDDFMDEPPVSFEFVFRKYDWQEIKNCPGRWILSGGATPTPPLEFLGMEGVPVEFHSPAVPDPVVMIPFPGGGMISFHRPDGRWIHTLNTVSGFKRKETALALNSTAKLE
;
A
#
# COMPACT_ATOMS: atom_id res chain seq x y z
N MET A 1 -14.43 -31.08 18.46
CA MET A 1 -14.43 -29.77 17.76
C MET A 1 -13.13 -29.10 18.16
N ARG A 2 -12.11 -29.16 17.31
CA ARG A 2 -10.81 -28.54 17.60
C ARG A 2 -10.87 -27.09 17.15
N TYR A 3 -10.60 -26.18 18.06
CA TYR A 3 -10.41 -24.75 17.82
C TYR A 3 -9.00 -24.49 17.24
N ASP A 4 -8.52 -25.37 16.35
CA ASP A 4 -7.15 -25.30 15.81
C ASP A 4 -7.12 -24.99 14.30
N ASP A 5 -8.28 -24.77 13.68
CA ASP A 5 -8.41 -24.29 12.29
C ASP A 5 -8.40 -22.75 12.19
N PHE A 6 -7.76 -22.07 13.15
CA PHE A 6 -7.58 -20.62 13.10
C PHE A 6 -6.64 -20.28 11.95
N MET A 7 -7.25 -19.99 10.79
CA MET A 7 -6.92 -18.89 9.92
C MET A 7 -5.43 -18.53 9.92
N ASP A 8 -4.66 -19.13 9.00
CA ASP A 8 -3.48 -18.46 8.43
C ASP A 8 -3.96 -17.21 7.67
N GLU A 9 -4.54 -16.23 8.38
CA GLU A 9 -4.65 -14.90 7.80
C GLU A 9 -3.20 -14.42 7.62
N PRO A 10 -2.82 -14.07 6.38
CA PRO A 10 -1.46 -13.62 6.12
C PRO A 10 -1.19 -12.40 7.01
N PRO A 11 0.02 -12.29 7.57
CA PRO A 11 0.34 -11.27 8.58
C PRO A 11 0.06 -9.84 8.11
N VAL A 12 -0.05 -9.63 6.79
CA VAL A 12 -0.52 -8.40 6.17
C VAL A 12 -1.63 -8.71 5.15
N SER A 13 -2.81 -8.12 5.36
CA SER A 13 -3.95 -8.14 4.43
C SER A 13 -4.64 -6.77 4.42
N PHE A 14 -5.49 -6.51 3.43
CA PHE A 14 -6.29 -5.27 3.40
C PHE A 14 -7.10 -5.10 4.68
N GLU A 15 -7.83 -6.13 5.09
CA GLU A 15 -8.70 -6.05 6.26
C GLU A 15 -7.91 -5.79 7.55
N PHE A 16 -6.77 -6.46 7.70
CA PHE A 16 -5.87 -6.25 8.83
C PHE A 16 -5.35 -4.81 8.90
N VAL A 17 -4.80 -4.30 7.80
CA VAL A 17 -4.24 -2.93 7.74
C VAL A 17 -5.35 -1.88 7.85
N PHE A 18 -6.52 -2.13 7.27
CA PHE A 18 -7.69 -1.25 7.34
C PHE A 18 -8.20 -1.09 8.77
N ARG A 19 -8.21 -2.17 9.57
CA ARG A 19 -8.64 -2.13 10.97
C ARG A 19 -7.59 -1.55 11.94
N LYS A 20 -6.30 -1.67 11.59
CA LYS A 20 -5.20 -1.30 12.48
C LYS A 20 -4.95 0.21 12.58
N TYR A 21 -5.30 0.98 11.55
CA TYR A 21 -4.98 2.40 11.46
C TYR A 21 -6.21 3.23 11.08
N ASP A 22 -6.14 4.53 11.36
CA ASP A 22 -7.20 5.46 10.97
C ASP A 22 -7.06 5.87 9.51
N TRP A 23 -8.04 5.47 8.69
CA TRP A 23 -8.06 5.72 7.25
C TRP A 23 -9.16 6.71 6.88
N GLN A 24 -8.84 7.66 5.98
CA GLN A 24 -9.81 8.57 5.38
C GLN A 24 -10.02 8.20 3.92
N GLU A 25 -11.27 8.01 3.52
CA GLU A 25 -11.58 7.75 2.11
C GLU A 25 -11.21 8.96 1.26
N ILE A 26 -10.55 8.71 0.12
CA ILE A 26 -10.21 9.76 -0.83
C ILE A 26 -11.46 10.06 -1.66
N LYS A 27 -11.97 11.30 -1.56
CA LYS A 27 -13.16 11.75 -2.28
C LYS A 27 -13.04 11.44 -3.79
N ASN A 28 -14.11 10.88 -4.36
CA ASN A 28 -14.21 10.49 -5.77
C ASN A 28 -13.15 9.45 -6.23
N CYS A 29 -12.49 8.75 -5.30
CA CYS A 29 -11.49 7.71 -5.57
C CYS A 29 -11.90 6.40 -4.87
N PRO A 30 -12.96 5.72 -5.35
CA PRO A 30 -13.55 4.58 -4.64
C PRO A 30 -12.54 3.45 -4.40
N GLY A 31 -12.53 2.89 -3.20
CA GLY A 31 -11.61 1.82 -2.84
C GLY A 31 -10.18 2.30 -2.56
N ARG A 32 -10.01 3.60 -2.25
CA ARG A 32 -8.72 4.18 -1.86
C ARG A 32 -8.89 5.04 -0.62
N TRP A 33 -8.00 4.83 0.34
CA TRP A 33 -7.96 5.58 1.58
C TRP A 33 -6.57 6.12 1.83
N ILE A 34 -6.48 7.33 2.38
CA ILE A 34 -5.24 7.95 2.84
C ILE A 34 -5.13 7.78 4.36
N LEU A 35 -3.90 7.62 4.85
CA LEU A 35 -3.66 7.59 6.30
C LEU A 35 -4.08 8.93 6.93
N SER A 36 -4.89 8.86 7.98
CA SER A 36 -5.31 10.04 8.73
C SER A 36 -4.09 10.74 9.34
N GLY A 37 -4.05 12.07 9.28
CA GLY A 37 -2.89 12.86 9.68
C GLY A 37 -1.87 13.12 8.56
N GLY A 38 -2.03 12.46 7.40
CA GLY A 38 -1.27 12.76 6.19
C GLY A 38 0.12 12.12 6.16
N ALA A 39 1.15 12.93 5.88
CA ALA A 39 2.50 12.42 5.66
C ALA A 39 3.20 12.05 6.99
N THR A 40 3.80 10.86 7.04
CA THR A 40 4.47 10.28 8.22
C THR A 40 5.96 10.02 7.95
N PRO A 41 6.86 10.08 8.95
CA PRO A 41 8.25 9.66 8.76
C PRO A 41 8.41 8.13 8.53
N THR A 42 7.40 7.32 8.85
CA THR A 42 7.50 5.85 8.78
C THR A 42 7.48 5.34 7.33
N PRO A 43 8.49 4.57 6.88
CA PRO A 43 8.50 3.94 5.56
C PRO A 43 7.46 2.81 5.43
N PRO A 44 7.04 2.42 4.21
CA PRO A 44 5.92 1.51 4.01
C PRO A 44 6.13 0.08 4.54
N LEU A 45 7.34 -0.49 4.46
CA LEU A 45 7.60 -1.83 5.02
C LEU A 45 7.54 -1.81 6.55
N GLU A 46 8.16 -0.82 7.19
CA GLU A 46 8.08 -0.63 8.64
C GLU A 46 6.64 -0.38 9.09
N PHE A 47 5.90 0.46 8.36
CA PHE A 47 4.48 0.73 8.61
C PHE A 47 3.62 -0.54 8.58
N LEU A 48 3.94 -1.46 7.66
CA LEU A 48 3.26 -2.76 7.53
C LEU A 48 3.81 -3.84 8.48
N GLY A 49 4.92 -3.58 9.18
CA GLY A 49 5.61 -4.61 9.99
C GLY A 49 6.25 -5.71 9.13
N MET A 50 6.66 -5.37 7.90
CA MET A 50 7.30 -6.27 6.96
C MET A 50 8.82 -6.02 6.94
N GLU A 51 9.58 -7.08 6.74
CA GLU A 51 11.02 -6.99 6.49
C GLU A 51 11.32 -6.92 4.98
N GLY A 52 12.44 -6.31 4.62
CA GLY A 52 12.93 -6.23 3.25
C GLY A 52 13.35 -4.82 2.84
N VAL A 53 13.62 -4.65 1.55
CA VAL A 53 13.93 -3.34 0.93
C VAL A 53 12.76 -3.00 -0.01
N PRO A 54 12.10 -1.83 0.17
CA PRO A 54 11.01 -1.47 -0.72
C PRO A 54 11.57 -1.18 -2.11
N VAL A 55 10.92 -1.71 -3.15
CA VAL A 55 11.24 -1.34 -4.52
C VAL A 55 10.56 0.00 -4.81
N GLU A 56 11.36 1.03 -5.04
CA GLU A 56 10.88 2.33 -5.47
C GLU A 56 10.76 2.40 -6.99
N PHE A 57 9.63 2.94 -7.45
CA PHE A 57 9.32 3.16 -8.85
C PHE A 57 9.25 4.65 -9.13
N HIS A 58 9.81 5.06 -10.27
CA HIS A 58 9.64 6.40 -10.80
C HIS A 58 8.65 6.33 -11.95
N SER A 59 7.68 7.25 -11.95
CA SER A 59 6.66 7.34 -12.98
C SER A 59 6.65 8.74 -13.58
N PRO A 60 6.58 8.91 -14.91
CA PRO A 60 6.38 10.23 -15.50
C PRO A 60 5.10 10.94 -15.04
N ALA A 61 4.12 10.20 -14.48
CA ALA A 61 2.85 10.74 -14.04
C ALA A 61 2.91 11.43 -12.66
N VAL A 62 3.98 11.21 -11.88
CA VAL A 62 4.15 11.79 -10.54
C VAL A 62 5.62 12.14 -10.29
N PRO A 63 5.93 13.32 -9.70
CA PRO A 63 7.31 13.72 -9.47
C PRO A 63 7.99 12.94 -8.33
N ASP A 64 7.20 12.44 -7.39
CA ASP A 64 7.68 11.76 -6.18
C ASP A 64 7.87 10.25 -6.44
N PRO A 65 8.95 9.62 -5.93
CA PRO A 65 9.12 8.17 -5.97
C PRO A 65 7.94 7.44 -5.31
N VAL A 66 7.59 6.28 -5.86
CA VAL A 66 6.43 5.49 -5.43
C VAL A 66 6.85 4.09 -5.01
N VAL A 67 6.38 3.63 -3.86
CA VAL A 67 6.48 2.23 -3.44
C VAL A 67 5.10 1.59 -3.53
N MET A 68 5.02 0.41 -4.14
CA MET A 68 3.79 -0.37 -4.27
C MET A 68 3.98 -1.75 -3.67
N ILE A 69 3.12 -2.11 -2.70
CA ILE A 69 3.19 -3.38 -1.98
C ILE A 69 1.83 -4.06 -2.10
N PRO A 70 1.69 -5.09 -2.96
CA PRO A 70 0.48 -5.88 -3.03
C PRO A 70 0.38 -6.82 -1.82
N PHE A 71 -0.83 -7.04 -1.33
CA PHE A 71 -1.14 -8.04 -0.30
C PHE A 71 -2.60 -8.50 -0.44
N PRO A 72 -3.00 -9.62 0.19
CA PRO A 72 -4.35 -10.14 0.04
C PRO A 72 -5.44 -9.11 0.34
N GLY A 73 -6.40 -8.97 -0.59
CA GLY A 73 -7.47 -7.97 -0.52
C GLY A 73 -7.13 -6.59 -1.15
N GLY A 74 -5.87 -6.34 -1.54
CA GLY A 74 -5.51 -5.10 -2.23
C GLY A 74 -4.02 -4.78 -2.19
N GLY A 75 -3.68 -3.62 -1.63
CA GLY A 75 -2.28 -3.22 -1.47
C GLY A 75 -2.11 -1.79 -0.99
N MET A 76 -0.88 -1.47 -0.62
CA MET A 76 -0.46 -0.13 -0.23
C MET A 76 0.33 0.55 -1.34
N ILE A 77 0.01 1.82 -1.59
CA ILE A 77 0.76 2.69 -2.51
C ILE A 77 1.24 3.88 -1.70
N SER A 78 2.55 4.07 -1.65
CA SER A 78 3.20 5.09 -0.83
C SER A 78 4.05 6.01 -1.68
N PHE A 79 3.94 7.32 -1.47
CA PHE A 79 4.76 8.33 -2.15
C PHE A 79 5.81 8.87 -1.19
N HIS A 80 7.07 8.90 -1.62
CA HIS A 80 8.18 9.47 -0.85
C HIS A 80 8.34 10.95 -1.20
N ARG A 81 8.05 11.83 -0.23
CA ARG A 81 8.13 13.28 -0.42
C ARG A 81 9.59 13.77 -0.34
N PRO A 82 9.92 14.89 -0.98
CA PRO A 82 11.26 15.50 -0.89
C PRO A 82 11.70 15.87 0.54
N ASP A 83 10.76 16.01 1.47
CA ASP A 83 11.03 16.29 2.88
C ASP A 83 11.32 15.02 3.73
N GLY A 84 11.42 13.86 3.08
CA GLY A 84 11.70 12.57 3.72
C GLY A 84 10.48 11.87 4.32
N ARG A 85 9.28 12.44 4.19
CA ARG A 85 8.04 11.83 4.69
C ARG A 85 7.32 11.01 3.63
N TRP A 86 6.44 10.13 4.09
CA TRP A 86 5.69 9.19 3.29
C TRP A 86 4.20 9.49 3.34
N ILE A 87 3.55 9.49 2.17
CA ILE A 87 2.09 9.48 2.08
C ILE A 87 1.64 8.08 1.75
N HIS A 88 0.99 7.41 2.69
CA HIS A 88 0.43 6.07 2.49
C HIS A 88 -1.01 6.14 2.01
N THR A 89 -1.31 5.35 0.99
CA THR A 89 -2.68 5.03 0.61
C THR A 89 -2.91 3.54 0.65
N LEU A 90 -3.97 3.12 1.34
CA LEU A 90 -4.48 1.76 1.33
C LEU A 90 -5.51 1.64 0.21
N ASN A 91 -5.47 0.55 -0.55
CA ASN A 91 -6.29 0.40 -1.74
C ASN A 91 -6.90 -1.01 -1.75
N THR A 92 -8.17 -1.12 -2.15
CA THR A 92 -8.73 -2.43 -2.56
C THR A 92 -8.01 -2.95 -3.80
N VAL A 93 -8.20 -4.22 -4.15
CA VAL A 93 -7.67 -4.82 -5.40
C VAL A 93 -7.95 -3.94 -6.63
N SER A 94 -9.19 -3.44 -6.77
CA SER A 94 -9.57 -2.63 -7.94
C SER A 94 -8.94 -1.23 -7.89
N GLY A 95 -8.87 -0.61 -6.70
CA GLY A 95 -8.22 0.69 -6.52
C GLY A 95 -6.72 0.64 -6.82
N PHE A 96 -6.06 -0.42 -6.36
CA PHE A 96 -4.64 -0.68 -6.56
C PHE A 96 -4.31 -0.83 -8.05
N LYS A 97 -5.00 -1.72 -8.76
CA LYS A 97 -4.81 -1.96 -10.20
C LYS A 97 -5.01 -0.70 -11.04
N ARG A 98 -6.09 0.06 -10.79
CA ARG A 98 -6.32 1.32 -11.52
C ARG A 98 -5.18 2.30 -11.31
N LYS A 99 -4.62 2.37 -10.10
CA LYS A 99 -3.52 3.28 -9.79
C LYS A 99 -2.19 2.80 -10.38
N GLU A 100 -1.91 1.50 -10.38
CA GLU A 100 -0.77 0.89 -11.08
C GLU A 100 -0.76 1.29 -12.57
N THR A 101 -1.89 1.09 -13.25
CA THR A 101 -2.07 1.50 -14.65
C THR A 101 -1.89 3.00 -14.85
N ALA A 102 -2.49 3.83 -13.97
CA ALA A 102 -2.37 5.29 -14.05
C ALA A 102 -0.95 5.80 -13.80
N LEU A 103 -0.13 5.05 -13.05
CA LEU A 103 1.29 5.35 -12.85
C LEU A 103 2.15 4.81 -14.01
N ALA A 104 1.55 4.20 -15.04
CA ALA A 104 2.26 3.57 -16.15
C ALA A 104 3.35 2.59 -15.68
N LEU A 105 3.15 1.99 -14.50
CA LEU A 105 4.03 0.97 -13.96
C LEU A 105 3.62 -0.33 -14.65
N ASN A 106 4.27 -0.61 -15.77
CA ASN A 106 4.16 -1.93 -16.37
C ASN A 106 4.88 -2.91 -15.44
N SER A 107 4.14 -3.87 -14.90
CA SER A 107 4.66 -4.91 -14.01
C SER A 107 5.72 -5.74 -14.76
N THR A 108 6.98 -5.32 -14.68
CA THR A 108 8.15 -6.16 -14.98
C THR A 108 8.95 -6.40 -13.71
N ALA A 109 8.29 -6.91 -12.68
CA ALA A 109 8.95 -7.73 -11.68
C ALA A 109 8.75 -9.19 -12.10
N LYS A 110 9.67 -9.71 -12.93
CA LYS A 110 9.88 -11.15 -12.98
C LYS A 110 10.49 -11.52 -11.62
N LEU A 111 9.73 -12.28 -10.82
CA LEU A 111 10.32 -13.11 -9.78
C LEU A 111 11.12 -14.18 -10.52
N GLU A 112 12.45 -14.11 -10.44
CA GLU A 112 13.35 -15.23 -10.76
C GLU A 112 13.33 -16.25 -9.61
#